data_AF-A0A1G1VB58-F1
#
_entry.id   AF-A0A1G1VB58-F1
#
_cell.length_a   1.000
_cell.length_b   1.000
_cell.length_c   1.000
_cell.angle_alpha   90.00
_cell.angle_beta   90.00
_cell.angle_gamma   90.00
#
_symmetry.space_group_name_H-M   'P 1'
#
loop_
_entity.id
_entity.type
_entity.pdbx_description
1 polymer ?
#
loop_
_entity_poly.entity_id
_entity_poly.type
_entity_poly.pdbx_seq_one_letter_code
_entity_poly.pdbx_strand_id
1 'polypeptide(L)'
;MNSNDLTIIALYDSLMQTLRERGFSDQETEELFIQFTAQAEMEVVEEIIQNMTHDQLSILDQIPESTSADQIAQRLGLESNTVGQLRAKRTALLVQEVISAITQPL
;
A
#
# COMPACT_ATOMS: atom_id res chain seq x y z
N MET A 1 -19.42 -1.14 4.64
CA MET A 1 -18.38 -2.18 4.58
C MET A 1 -18.65 -3.04 3.36
N ASN A 2 -17.77 -2.97 2.36
CA ASN A 2 -17.82 -3.85 1.20
C ASN A 2 -17.05 -5.16 1.50
N SER A 3 -17.11 -6.13 0.60
CA SER A 3 -16.42 -7.44 0.75
C SER A 3 -14.89 -7.33 0.79
N ASN A 4 -14.29 -6.29 0.21
CA ASN A 4 -12.85 -6.05 0.27
C ASN A 4 -12.43 -5.56 1.65
N ASP A 5 -13.23 -4.71 2.31
CA ASP A 5 -12.93 -4.21 3.67
C ASP A 5 -12.84 -5.38 4.66
N LEU A 6 -13.75 -6.36 4.57
CA LEU A 6 -13.76 -7.56 5.40
C LEU A 6 -12.55 -8.47 5.15
N THR A 7 -12.10 -8.57 3.91
CA THR A 7 -10.95 -9.39 3.53
C THR A 7 -9.65 -8.79 4.06
N ILE A 8 -9.51 -7.46 4.01
CA ILE A 8 -8.33 -6.74 4.52
C ILE A 8 -8.24 -6.87 6.04
N ILE A 9 -9.37 -6.73 6.75
CA ILE A 9 -9.41 -6.91 8.21
C ILE A 9 -9.00 -8.33 8.61
N ALA A 10 -9.50 -9.35 7.91
CA ALA A 10 -9.15 -10.75 8.19
C ALA A 10 -7.66 -11.05 7.92
N LEU A 11 -7.09 -10.48 6.86
CA LEU A 11 -5.65 -10.61 6.56
C LEU A 11 -4.78 -9.94 7.63
N TYR A 12 -5.17 -8.76 8.10
CA TYR A 12 -4.46 -8.04 9.14
C TYR A 12 -4.47 -8.82 10.47
N ASP A 13 -5.62 -9.36 10.86
CA ASP A 13 -5.75 -10.17 12.08
C ASP A 13 -4.88 -11.43 12.01
N SER A 14 -4.87 -12.11 10.86
CA SER A 14 -4.02 -13.27 10.61
C SER A 14 -2.52 -12.95 10.70
N LEU A 15 -2.09 -11.78 10.19
CA LEU A 15 -0.71 -11.35 10.30
C LEU A 15 -0.32 -11.09 11.77
N MET A 16 -1.16 -10.36 12.51
CA MET A 16 -0.93 -10.07 13.92
C MET A 16 -0.83 -11.34 14.77
N GLN A 17 -1.70 -12.31 14.51
CA GLN A 17 -1.65 -13.61 15.18
C GLN A 17 -0.34 -14.33 14.86
N THR A 18 0.08 -14.37 13.60
CA THR A 18 1.30 -15.06 13.17
C THR A 18 2.55 -14.43 13.78
N LEU A 19 2.65 -13.10 13.81
CA LEU A 19 3.77 -12.38 14.43
C LEU A 19 3.86 -12.68 15.93
N ARG A 20 2.72 -12.69 16.63
CA ARG A 20 2.66 -13.06 18.05
C ARG A 20 3.09 -14.52 18.28
N GLU A 21 2.62 -15.45 17.46
CA GLU A 21 3.01 -16.87 17.54
C GLU A 21 4.50 -17.09 17.29
N ARG A 22 5.12 -16.21 16.50
CA ARG A 22 6.57 -16.20 16.24
C ARG A 22 7.38 -15.44 17.28
N GLY A 23 6.73 -14.84 18.29
CA GLY A 23 7.39 -14.17 19.40
C GLY A 23 7.88 -12.76 19.09
N PHE A 24 7.37 -12.12 18.03
CA PHE A 24 7.66 -10.70 17.78
C PHE A 24 7.09 -9.85 18.90
N SER A 25 7.87 -8.86 19.33
CA SER A 25 7.41 -7.81 20.24
C SER A 25 6.51 -6.81 19.54
N ASP A 26 5.78 -6.01 20.32
CA ASP A 26 4.94 -4.94 19.80
C ASP A 26 5.78 -3.91 19.01
N GLN A 27 7.00 -3.63 19.46
CA GLN A 27 7.92 -2.70 18.79
C GLN A 27 8.40 -3.26 17.44
N GLU A 28 8.84 -4.52 17.39
CA GLU A 28 9.25 -5.15 16.13
C GLU A 28 8.09 -5.23 15.15
N THR A 29 6.88 -5.48 15.65
CA THR A 29 5.65 -5.49 14.85
C THR A 29 5.35 -4.10 14.28
N GLU A 30 5.46 -3.05 15.09
CA GLU A 30 5.28 -1.66 14.66
C GLU A 30 6.31 -1.26 13.58
N GLU A 31 7.58 -1.58 13.77
CA GLU A 31 8.64 -1.31 12.78
C GLU A 31 8.35 -2.02 11.45
N LEU A 32 7.86 -3.27 11.51
CA LEU A 32 7.44 -4.04 10.34
C LEU A 32 6.28 -3.35 9.61
N PHE A 33 5.27 -2.84 10.32
CA PHE A 33 4.16 -2.11 9.72
C PHE A 33 4.54 -0.75 9.11
N ILE A 34 5.52 -0.05 9.69
CA ILE A 34 6.04 1.20 9.13
C ILE A 34 6.73 0.92 7.79
N GLN A 35 7.63 -0.06 7.76
CA GLN A 35 8.33 -0.47 6.53
C GLN A 35 7.35 -0.95 5.47
N PHE A 36 6.38 -1.75 5.89
CA PHE A 36 5.32 -2.27 5.05
C PHE A 36 4.51 -1.16 4.38
N THR A 37 4.08 -0.19 5.15
CA THR A 37 3.27 0.93 4.65
C THR A 37 4.10 1.75 3.66
N ALA A 38 5.37 2.02 3.98
CA ALA A 38 6.26 2.72 3.07
C ALA A 38 6.45 1.97 1.74
N GLN A 39 6.65 0.65 1.78
CA GLN A 39 6.77 -0.16 0.57
C GLN A 39 5.49 -0.17 -0.26
N ALA A 40 4.33 -0.36 0.38
CA ALA A 40 3.04 -0.32 -0.30
C ALA A 40 2.82 1.02 -1.02
N GLU A 41 3.14 2.15 -0.37
CA GLU A 41 3.03 3.47 -1.00
C GLU A 41 3.99 3.63 -2.19
N MET A 42 5.24 3.15 -2.08
CA MET A 42 6.20 3.19 -3.19
C MET A 42 5.69 2.39 -4.40
N GLU A 43 5.22 1.15 -4.19
CA GLU A 43 4.70 0.31 -5.28
C GLU A 43 3.45 0.91 -5.93
N VAL A 44 2.57 1.55 -5.14
CA VAL A 44 1.41 2.27 -5.66
C VAL A 44 1.84 3.44 -6.54
N VAL A 45 2.82 4.23 -6.09
CA VAL A 45 3.35 5.36 -6.85
C VAL A 45 4.00 4.89 -8.16
N GLU A 46 4.81 3.83 -8.10
CA GLU A 46 5.43 3.23 -9.29
C GLU A 46 4.38 2.73 -10.28
N GLU A 47 3.34 2.01 -9.82
CA GLU A 47 2.28 1.50 -10.69
C GLU A 47 1.44 2.65 -11.29
N ILE A 48 1.20 3.73 -10.54
CA ILE A 48 0.55 4.92 -11.07
C ILE A 48 1.41 5.51 -12.19
N ILE A 49 2.70 5.76 -11.94
CA ILE A 49 3.62 6.34 -12.93
C ILE A 49 3.74 5.47 -14.18
N GLN A 50 3.83 4.14 -14.04
CA GLN A 50 3.92 3.21 -15.17
C GLN A 50 2.68 3.22 -16.07
N ASN A 51 1.50 3.49 -15.50
CA ASN A 51 0.24 3.54 -16.23
C ASN A 51 -0.12 4.97 -16.71
N MET A 52 0.72 5.97 -16.43
CA MET A 52 0.50 7.33 -16.89
C MET A 52 0.84 7.51 -18.36
N THR A 53 0.05 8.34 -19.03
CA THR A 53 0.37 8.83 -20.38
C THR A 53 1.51 9.85 -20.32
N HIS A 54 2.14 10.09 -21.46
CA HIS A 54 3.18 11.12 -21.57
C HIS A 54 2.67 12.52 -21.17
N ASP A 55 1.42 12.83 -21.50
CA ASP A 55 0.77 14.09 -21.10
C ASP A 55 0.58 14.18 -19.58
N GLN A 56 0.20 13.08 -18.92
CA GLN A 56 0.08 13.02 -17.46
C GLN A 56 1.42 13.16 -16.74
N LEU A 57 2.50 12.58 -17.29
CA LEU A 57 3.86 12.77 -16.78
C LEU A 57 4.32 14.23 -16.95
N SER A 58 4.00 14.87 -18.09
CA SER A 58 4.33 16.28 -18.30
C SER A 58 3.55 17.21 -17.36
N ILE A 59 2.33 16.85 -16.98
CA ILE A 59 1.57 17.56 -15.96
C ILE A 59 2.29 17.50 -14.62
N LEU A 60 2.79 16.33 -14.19
CA LEU A 60 3.54 16.16 -12.94
C LEU A 60 4.74 17.10 -12.83
N ASP A 61 5.53 17.22 -13.90
CA ASP A 61 6.71 18.10 -13.95
C ASP A 61 6.36 19.60 -13.78
N GLN A 62 5.09 19.96 -14.04
CA GLN A 62 4.58 21.33 -13.95
C GLN A 62 3.81 21.58 -12.65
N ILE A 63 3.71 20.60 -11.76
CA ILE A 63 3.01 20.74 -10.48
C ILE A 63 3.92 21.42 -9.46
N PRO A 64 3.51 22.55 -8.85
CA PRO A 64 4.23 23.13 -7.73
C PRO A 64 4.30 22.16 -6.54
N GLU A 65 5.41 22.10 -5.82
CA GLU A 65 5.60 21.26 -4.62
C GLU A 65 4.54 21.50 -3.51
N SER A 66 3.90 22.68 -3.53
CA SER A 66 2.83 23.04 -2.58
C SER A 66 1.45 22.48 -2.95
N THR A 67 1.32 21.80 -4.09
CA THR A 67 0.05 21.24 -4.56
C THR A 67 -0.35 20.05 -3.70
N SER A 68 -1.58 20.03 -3.20
CA SER A 68 -2.04 18.92 -2.36
C SER A 68 -2.22 17.64 -3.18
N ALA A 69 -2.14 16.49 -2.51
CA ALA A 69 -2.36 15.19 -3.16
C ALA A 69 -3.70 15.10 -3.92
N ASP A 70 -4.77 15.69 -3.36
CA ASP A 70 -6.09 15.72 -4.01
C ASP A 70 -6.09 16.56 -5.30
N GLN A 71 -5.37 17.68 -5.30
CA GLN A 71 -5.22 18.53 -6.48
C GLN A 71 -4.38 17.85 -7.56
N ILE A 72 -3.35 17.09 -7.16
CA ILE A 72 -2.54 16.27 -8.06
C ILE A 72 -3.44 15.20 -8.69
N ALA A 73 -4.18 14.43 -7.89
CA ALA A 73 -5.07 13.39 -8.38
C ALA A 73 -6.13 13.94 -9.36
N GLN A 74 -6.75 15.08 -9.05
CA GLN A 74 -7.66 15.76 -9.97
C GLN A 74 -7.01 16.17 -11.29
N ARG A 75 -5.81 16.76 -11.25
CA ARG A 75 -5.07 17.18 -12.46
C ARG A 75 -4.68 15.99 -13.33
N LEU A 76 -4.41 14.85 -12.72
CA LEU A 76 -4.09 13.61 -13.42
C LEU A 76 -5.32 12.85 -13.92
N GLY A 77 -6.54 13.30 -13.58
CA GLY A 77 -7.77 12.59 -13.90
C GLY A 77 -7.88 11.25 -13.19
N LEU A 78 -7.16 11.05 -12.08
CA LEU A 78 -7.23 9.83 -11.29
C LEU A 78 -8.49 9.87 -10.43
N GLU A 79 -9.35 8.86 -10.59
CA GLU A 79 -10.46 8.68 -9.66
C GLU A 79 -9.90 8.34 -8.27
N SER A 80 -10.40 9.02 -7.24
CA SER A 80 -9.98 8.78 -5.85
C SER A 80 -10.16 7.32 -5.41
N ASN A 81 -11.03 6.55 -6.07
CA ASN A 81 -11.22 5.12 -5.82
C ASN A 81 -10.02 4.26 -6.29
N THR A 82 -9.28 4.71 -7.30
CA THR A 82 -8.31 3.88 -8.02
C THR A 82 -7.03 3.76 -7.21
N VAL A 83 -6.57 4.88 -6.66
CA VAL A 83 -5.42 4.91 -5.72
C VAL A 83 -5.74 4.08 -4.46
N GLY A 84 -6.96 4.19 -3.94
CA GLY A 84 -7.40 3.40 -2.78
C GLY A 84 -7.44 1.89 -3.06
N GLN A 85 -7.92 1.48 -4.24
CA GLN A 85 -7.93 0.08 -4.67
C GLN A 85 -6.51 -0.46 -4.89
N LEU A 86 -5.63 0.32 -5.51
CA LEU A 86 -4.22 -0.04 -5.70
C LEU A 86 -3.52 -0.22 -4.36
N ARG A 87 -3.66 0.73 -3.43
CA ARG A 87 -3.11 0.64 -2.07
C ARG A 87 -3.61 -0.59 -1.32
N ALA A 88 -4.92 -0.84 -1.36
CA ALA A 88 -5.52 -2.02 -0.73
C ALA A 88 -4.97 -3.33 -1.33
N LYS A 89 -4.81 -3.40 -2.65
CA LYS A 89 -4.25 -4.55 -3.36
C LYS A 89 -2.77 -4.78 -3.00
N ARG A 90 -1.94 -3.73 -3.01
CA ARG A 90 -0.51 -3.80 -2.67
C ARG A 90 -0.28 -4.19 -1.23
N THR A 91 -1.08 -3.62 -0.32
CA THR A 91 -1.14 -4.05 1.08
C THR A 91 -1.53 -5.53 1.20
N ALA A 92 -2.55 -6.00 0.50
CA ALA A 92 -2.91 -7.43 0.59
C ALA A 92 -1.77 -8.37 0.12
N LEU A 93 -1.04 -8.00 -0.94
CA LEU A 93 0.08 -8.79 -1.48
C LEU A 93 1.26 -8.82 -0.52
N LEU A 94 1.70 -7.66 -0.04
CA LEU A 94 2.82 -7.59 0.90
C LEU A 94 2.51 -8.35 2.20
N VAL A 95 1.26 -8.31 2.69
CA VAL A 95 0.89 -9.08 3.91
C VAL A 95 1.10 -10.58 3.65
N GLN A 96 0.70 -11.07 2.46
CA GLN A 96 0.89 -12.47 2.10
C GLN A 96 2.37 -12.84 1.96
N GLU A 97 3.20 -11.95 1.40
CA GLU A 97 4.64 -12.15 1.30
C GLU A 97 5.30 -12.24 2.68
N VAL A 98 4.95 -11.32 3.60
CA VAL A 98 5.44 -11.35 4.98
C VAL A 98 5.01 -12.63 5.68
N ILE A 99 3.71 -12.98 5.64
CA ILE A 99 3.19 -14.23 6.21
C ILE A 99 3.97 -15.42 5.64
N SER A 100 4.20 -15.47 4.33
CA SER A 100 4.94 -16.56 3.70
C SER A 100 6.39 -16.63 4.18
N ALA A 101 7.09 -15.49 4.22
CA ALA A 101 8.49 -15.40 4.65
C ALA A 101 8.66 -15.83 6.12
N ILE A 102 7.72 -15.44 6.98
CA ILE A 102 7.77 -15.81 8.41
C ILE A 102 7.21 -17.19 8.68
N THR A 103 6.42 -17.81 7.79
CA THR A 103 5.84 -19.16 8.03
C THR A 103 6.68 -20.31 7.46
N GLN A 104 7.57 -20.05 6.49
CA GLN A 104 8.47 -21.08 5.98
C GLN A 104 9.46 -21.57 7.06
N PRO A 105 9.71 -22.89 7.18
CA PRO A 105 10.75 -23.43 8.05
C PRO A 105 12.14 -23.12 7.47
N LEU A 106 13.07 -22.72 8.34
CA LEU A 106 14.51 -22.64 8.04
C LEU A 106 15.10 -24.02 7.68
#